data_AF-A0A0K2RNN4-F1
#
_entry.id   AF-A0A0K2RNN4-F1
#
_cell.length_a   1.000
_cell.length_b   1.000
_cell.length_c   1.000
_cell.angle_alpha   90.00
_cell.angle_beta   90.00
_cell.angle_gamma   90.00
#
_symmetry.space_group_name_H-M   'P 1'
#
loop_
_entity.id
_entity.type
_entity.pdbx_description
1 polymer ?
#
loop_
_entity_poly.entity_id
_entity_poly.type
_entity_poly.pdbx_seq_one_letter_code
_entity_poly.pdbx_strand_id
1 'polypeptide(L)' 'MVHVRTDGEAVRARLVARGYERDEWKLNNWEQFWAASQVNACEWKGARHVELDNSGDAIDVGLLDVVFGIGGVPTSDPPA' A
#
# COMPACT_ATOMS: atom_id res chain seq x y z
N MET A 1 -0.95 0.55 13.88
CA MET A 1 -0.36 1.26 12.74
C MET A 1 0.09 0.23 11.74
N VAL A 2 -0.33 0.38 10.48
CA VAL A 2 0.13 -0.46 9.37
C VAL A 2 0.96 0.43 8.45
N HIS A 3 2.19 0.03 8.18
CA HIS A 3 3.10 0.67 7.23
C HIS A 3 3.05 -0.13 5.95
N VAL A 4 2.59 0.50 4.86
CA VAL A 4 2.59 -0.14 3.55
C VAL A 4 3.75 0.45 2.77
N ARG A 5 4.73 -0.40 2.45
CA ARG A 5 5.85 -0.04 1.59
C ARG A 5 5.54 -0.49 0.17
N THR A 6 6.05 0.23 -0.80
CA THR A 6 5.94 -0.12 -2.21
C THR A 6 7.14 0.46 -2.94
N ASP A 7 7.52 -0.19 -4.02
CA ASP A 7 8.52 0.34 -4.92
C ASP A 7 7.95 1.51 -5.76
N GLY A 8 8.82 2.46 -6.12
CA GLY A 8 8.45 3.63 -6.90
C GLY A 8 8.01 3.28 -8.32
N GLU A 9 8.69 2.34 -8.98
CA GLU A 9 8.32 1.89 -10.32
C GLU A 9 6.96 1.20 -10.30
N ALA A 10 6.69 0.39 -9.28
CA ALA A 10 5.38 -0.23 -9.09
C ALA A 10 4.26 0.82 -8.93
N VAL A 11 4.50 1.89 -8.15
CA VAL A 11 3.55 3.01 -8.04
C VAL A 11 3.37 3.70 -9.39
N ARG A 12 4.46 4.01 -10.10
CA ARG A 12 4.42 4.69 -11.39
C ARG A 12 3.63 3.87 -12.42
N ALA A 13 3.86 2.57 -12.49
CA ALA A 13 3.13 1.66 -13.37
C ALA A 13 1.62 1.69 -13.06
N ARG A 14 1.24 1.65 -11.77
CA ARG A 14 -0.17 1.74 -11.34
C ARG A 14 -0.81 3.10 -11.68
N LEU A 15 -0.06 4.20 -11.58
CA LEU A 15 -0.54 5.54 -11.98
C LEU A 15 -0.80 5.63 -13.49
N VAL A 16 0.10 5.08 -14.31
CA VAL A 16 -0.08 5.00 -15.76
C VAL A 16 -1.29 4.12 -16.10
N ALA A 17 -1.38 2.94 -15.51
CA ALA A 17 -2.44 1.96 -15.81
C ALA A 17 -3.84 2.48 -15.50
N ARG A 18 -4.00 3.26 -14.42
CA ARG A 18 -5.32 3.81 -14.04
C ARG A 18 -5.74 5.05 -14.85
N GLY A 19 -4.80 5.74 -15.49
CA GLY A 19 -5.08 6.79 -16.49
C GLY A 19 -5.89 8.00 -16.01
N TYR A 20 -5.79 8.39 -14.73
CA TYR A 20 -6.53 9.54 -14.23
C TYR A 20 -5.81 10.86 -14.50
N GLU A 21 -6.54 11.87 -14.99
CA GLU A 21 -6.02 13.22 -15.26
C GLU A 21 -5.31 13.84 -14.05
N ARG A 22 -5.82 13.61 -12.84
CA ARG A 22 -5.20 14.09 -11.59
C ARG A 22 -3.77 13.56 -11.33
N ASP A 23 -3.34 12.53 -12.06
CA ASP A 23 -2.00 11.95 -11.93
C ASP A 23 -1.00 12.49 -12.96
N GLU A 24 -1.45 13.25 -13.96
CA GLU A 24 -0.57 13.81 -15.00
C GLU A 24 0.58 14.60 -14.42
N TRP A 25 0.31 15.47 -13.44
CA TRP A 25 1.38 16.24 -12.80
C TRP A 25 2.40 15.32 -12.11
N LYS A 26 1.96 14.25 -11.46
CA LYS A 26 2.86 13.30 -10.77
C LYS A 26 3.74 12.56 -11.76
N LEU A 27 3.17 12.13 -12.89
CA LEU A 27 3.90 11.42 -13.94
C LEU A 27 4.92 12.33 -14.64
N ASN A 28 4.55 13.59 -14.89
CA ASN A 28 5.45 14.58 -15.51
C ASN A 28 6.54 15.09 -14.56
N ASN A 29 6.34 14.98 -13.24
CA ASN A 29 7.26 15.46 -12.21
C ASN A 29 7.69 14.32 -11.27
N TRP A 30 7.93 13.13 -11.84
CA TRP A 30 8.07 11.88 -11.09
C TRP A 30 9.12 11.94 -9.97
N GLU A 31 10.34 12.40 -10.26
CA GLU A 31 11.42 12.47 -9.28
C GLU A 31 11.06 13.36 -8.08
N GLN A 32 10.47 14.53 -8.35
CA GLN A 32 10.03 15.45 -7.30
C GLN A 32 8.90 14.85 -6.47
N PHE A 33 7.92 14.25 -7.13
CA PHE A 33 6.79 13.61 -6.47
C PHE A 33 7.25 12.45 -5.56
N TRP A 34 8.10 11.56 -6.09
CA TRP A 34 8.55 10.37 -5.37
C TRP A 34 9.46 10.72 -4.19
N ALA A 35 10.38 11.68 -4.36
CA ALA A 35 11.22 12.17 -3.26
C ALA A 35 10.36 12.71 -2.10
N ALA A 36 9.30 13.47 -2.41
CA ALA A 36 8.40 14.02 -1.41
C ALA A 36 7.54 12.95 -0.72
N SER A 37 7.15 11.87 -1.41
CA SER A 37 6.32 10.81 -0.82
C SER A 37 7.05 9.99 0.26
N GLN A 38 8.38 10.03 0.30
CA GLN A 38 9.20 9.27 1.26
C GLN A 38 9.41 9.98 2.61
N VAL A 39 8.92 11.22 2.77
CA VAL A 39 9.30 12.10 3.89
C VAL A 39 8.46 11.87 5.16
N ASN A 40 7.39 11.07 5.10
CA ASN A 40 6.50 10.88 6.24
C ASN A 40 7.02 9.81 7.21
N ALA A 41 7.68 10.24 8.29
CA ALA A 41 7.98 9.38 9.42
C ALA A 41 6.75 9.25 10.34
N CYS A 42 6.38 8.01 10.69
CA CYS A 42 5.31 7.76 11.65
C CYS A 42 5.79 8.03 13.09
N GLU A 43 5.23 9.05 13.72
CA GLU A 43 5.63 9.45 15.08
C GLU A 43 4.80 8.80 16.19
N TRP A 44 3.73 8.07 15.85
CA TRP A 44 2.81 7.50 16.83
C TRP A 44 3.54 6.53 17.78
N LYS A 45 3.30 6.72 19.08
CA LYS A 45 3.88 5.90 20.15
C LYS A 45 2.81 5.04 20.81
N GLY A 46 3.23 3.90 21.37
CA GLY A 46 2.32 2.97 22.07
C GLY A 46 1.40 2.16 21.16
N ALA A 47 1.46 2.33 19.83
CA ALA A 47 0.74 1.52 18.88
C ALA A 47 1.52 0.23 18.53
N ARG A 48 0.80 -0.83 18.14
CA ARG A 48 1.41 -1.98 17.43
C ARG A 48 1.69 -1.59 15.98
N HIS A 49 2.89 -1.89 15.49
CA HIS A 49 3.33 -1.56 14.14
C HIS A 49 3.46 -2.85 13.33
N VAL A 50 2.86 -2.87 12.14
CA VAL A 50 3.01 -3.95 11.15
C VAL A 50 3.48 -3.33 9.85
N GLU A 51 4.47 -3.93 9.21
CA GLU A 51 4.95 -3.53 7.88
C GLU A 51 4.48 -4.54 6.84
N LEU A 52 3.92 -4.04 5.75
CA LEU A 52 3.48 -4.82 4.60
C LEU A 52 4.22 -4.32 3.37
N ASP A 53 4.78 -5.25 2.60
CA ASP A 53 5.33 -4.95 1.29
C ASP A 53 4.24 -5.09 0.22
N ASN A 54 4.03 -4.02 -0.55
CA ASN A 54 3.10 -3.89 -1.65
C ASN A 54 3.83 -3.56 -2.96
N SER A 55 5.09 -3.97 -3.06
CA SER A 55 5.87 -3.88 -4.31
C SER A 55 5.38 -4.87 -5.38
N GLY A 56 4.85 -6.03 -4.97
CA GLY A 56 4.33 -7.07 -5.87
C GLY A 56 2.85 -6.90 -6.24
N ASP A 57 2.33 -7.89 -6.97
CA ASP A 57 0.92 -7.93 -7.42
C ASP A 57 -0.05 -8.41 -6.32
N ALA A 58 0.47 -9.12 -5.32
CA ALA A 58 -0.27 -9.60 -4.17
C ALA A 58 0.43 -9.17 -2.87
N ILE A 59 -0.36 -8.85 -1.86
CA ILE A 59 0.11 -8.52 -0.51
C ILE A 59 -0.30 -9.66 0.42
N ASP A 60 0.65 -10.20 1.18
CA ASP A 60 0.31 -11.08 2.30
C ASP A 60 -0.19 -10.24 3.48
N VAL A 61 -1.48 -10.35 3.78
CA VAL A 61 -2.14 -9.63 4.87
C VAL A 61 -2.37 -10.50 6.10
N GLY A 62 -1.94 -11.77 6.11
CA GLY A 62 -2.18 -12.69 7.23
C GLY A 62 -1.56 -12.22 8.55
N LEU A 63 -0.50 -11.41 8.49
CA LEU A 63 0.10 -10.78 9.67
C LEU A 63 -0.85 -9.79 10.36
N LEU A 64 -1.77 -9.16 9.62
CA LEU A 64 -2.75 -8.26 10.21
C LEU A 64 -3.76 -9.02 11.09
N ASP A 65 -4.19 -10.21 10.65
CA ASP A 65 -5.12 -11.06 11.40
C ASP A 65 -4.48 -11.48 12.74
N VAL A 66 -3.20 -11.86 12.71
CA VAL A 66 -2.43 -12.25 13.91
C VAL A 66 -2.24 -11.07 14.87
N VAL A 67 -1.92 -9.87 14.36
CA VAL A 67 -1.52 -8.73 15.19
C VAL A 67 -2.71 -7.91 15.71
N PHE A 68 -3.77 -7.80 14.91
CA PHE A 68 -4.94 -6.97 15.21
C PHE A 68 -6.22 -7.75 15.47
N GLY A 69 -6.25 -9.08 15.23
CA GLY A 69 -7.47 -9.87 15.42
C GLY A 69 -8.61 -9.42 14.52
N ILE A 70 -8.29 -8.86 13.34
CA ILE A 70 -9.28 -8.53 12.32
C ILE A 70 -9.76 -9.84 11.70
N GLY A 71 -10.72 -10.51 12.34
CA GLY A 71 -11.23 -11.80 11.88
C GLY A 71 -11.56 -11.78 10.39
N GLY A 72 -10.84 -12.60 9.60
CA GLY A 72 -11.15 -12.79 8.20
C GLY A 72 -12.60 -13.22 8.04
N VAL A 73 -13.36 -12.51 7.19
CA VAL A 73 -14.65 -13.01 6.72
C VAL A 73 -14.35 -14.34 6.03
N PRO A 74 -14.96 -15.47 6.46
CA PRO A 74 -14.80 -16.71 5.71
C PRO A 74 -15.35 -16.47 4.31
N THR A 75 -14.50 -16.65 3.31
CA THR A 75 -14.92 -16.68 1.91
C THR A 75 -15.93 -17.82 1.78
N SER A 76 -17.21 -17.50 1.74
CA SER A 76 -18.26 -18.46 1.44
C SER A 76 -17.99 -19.03 0.05
N ASP A 77 -17.75 -20.33 -0.05
CA ASP A 77 -17.72 -21.06 -1.31
C ASP A 77 -18.97 -20.77 -2.15
N PRO A 78 -18.88 -20.73 -3.48
CA PRO A 78 -20.06 -20.64 -4.33
C PRO A 78 -20.86 -21.95 -4.25
N PRO A 79 -22.21 -21.89 -4.29
CA PRO A 79 -23.02 -23.10 -4.25
C PRO A 79 -22.83 -23.93 -5.52
N ALA A 80 -22.89 -25.25 -5.32
CA ALA A 80 -22.74 -26.32 -6.31
C ALA A 80 -23.75 -26.26 -7.47
#